data_AF-N4XEQ2-F1
#
_entry.id   AF-N4XEQ2-F1
#
_cell.length_a   1.000
_cell.length_b   1.000
_cell.length_c   1.000
_cell.angle_alpha   90.00
_cell.angle_beta   90.00
_cell.angle_gamma   90.00
#
_symmetry.space_group_name_H-M   'P 1'
#
loop_
_entity.id
_entity.type
_entity.pdbx_description
1 polymer ?
#
loop_
_entity_poly.entity_id
_entity_poly.type
_entity_poly.pdbx_seq_one_letter_code
_entity_poly.pdbx_strand_id
1 'polypeptide(L)'
;MAYASFDTPNRMIVSRWSPQKAADGEEQLPHDSVLLAEAASASVEFTRLSQVTGDMRYFDAITRVTDILDQQQGLTRLPGMWPISVDLRNGNLTFDGFFGLGAMADSAYEYLPKMYQLLNGDGPEATRYRKMYDYAMATATTHTMFRPMVEDKADILIASANVEGNRSDKGQHLVCFAGGMLALGGRLFGNTTYMDFGRKVTDGCAWTYKYSPNGIVPEVFSMTPCPTWEPCDYKPQSGPHPFSDIGDGRYILRPEAIESVFYIYRITGERKYQDIAWEMFQAIDASTRTDLANAALSDVMKSPPEKYDSMESF
;
A
#
# COMPACT_ATOMS: atom_id res chain seq x y z
N MET A 1 -9.61 -13.02 21.36
CA MET A 1 -8.22 -13.52 21.30
C MET A 1 -7.26 -12.46 20.76
N ALA A 2 -7.49 -11.86 19.58
CA ALA A 2 -6.59 -10.84 19.03
C ALA A 2 -6.27 -9.68 19.99
N TYR A 3 -7.24 -9.17 20.76
CA TYR A 3 -7.00 -8.14 21.78
C TYR A 3 -5.90 -8.50 22.80
N ALA A 4 -5.72 -9.78 23.11
CA ALA A 4 -4.69 -10.22 24.06
C ALA A 4 -3.25 -10.03 23.52
N SER A 5 -3.07 -9.74 22.22
CA SER A 5 -1.75 -9.35 21.69
C SER A 5 -1.27 -7.99 22.19
N PHE A 6 -2.15 -7.20 22.80
CA PHE A 6 -1.83 -5.92 23.44
C PHE A 6 -1.61 -6.06 24.96
N ASP A 7 -1.70 -7.28 25.50
CA ASP A 7 -1.43 -7.54 26.91
C ASP A 7 0.08 -7.62 27.17
N THR A 8 0.72 -6.47 27.02
CA THR A 8 2.15 -6.27 27.18
C THR A 8 2.40 -5.15 28.20
N PRO A 9 3.59 -5.07 28.83
CA PRO A 9 3.88 -4.04 29.82
C PRO A 9 3.70 -2.60 29.30
N ASN A 10 4.00 -2.36 28.02
CA ASN A 10 3.84 -1.06 27.36
C ASN A 10 2.54 -0.92 26.53
N ARG A 11 1.67 -1.93 26.57
CA ARG A 11 0.37 -1.99 25.88
C ARG A 11 0.44 -1.86 24.35
N MET A 12 1.60 -2.16 23.76
CA MET A 12 1.79 -2.26 22.31
C MET A 12 1.53 -3.68 21.82
N ILE A 13 1.21 -3.79 20.52
CA ILE A 13 0.89 -5.05 19.86
C ILE A 13 2.11 -5.96 19.71
N VAL A 14 1.92 -7.26 19.95
CA VAL A 14 2.83 -8.34 19.52
C VAL A 14 2.35 -8.85 18.15
N SER A 15 3.05 -8.52 17.07
CA SER A 15 2.60 -8.88 15.70
C SER A 15 2.67 -10.39 15.39
N ARG A 16 3.49 -11.12 16.15
CA ARG A 16 3.60 -12.59 16.13
C ARG A 16 3.23 -13.17 17.48
N TRP A 17 1.99 -12.91 17.89
CA TRP A 17 1.45 -13.35 19.17
C TRP A 17 1.11 -14.85 19.18
N SER A 18 1.41 -15.53 20.28
CA SER A 18 1.08 -16.94 20.51
C SER A 18 -0.12 -17.07 21.46
N PRO A 19 -1.24 -17.65 21.01
CA PRO A 19 -2.37 -17.96 21.87
C PRO A 19 -2.03 -18.98 22.96
N GLN A 20 -1.16 -19.95 22.66
CA GLN A 20 -0.75 -20.98 23.61
C GLN A 20 0.03 -20.36 24.77
N LYS A 21 1.04 -19.53 24.46
CA LYS A 21 1.82 -18.82 25.48
C LYS A 21 0.94 -17.94 26.36
N ALA A 22 -0.04 -17.25 25.77
CA ALA A 22 -0.98 -16.44 26.53
C ALA A 22 -1.88 -17.30 27.44
N ALA A 23 -2.33 -18.46 26.97
CA ALA A 23 -3.12 -19.39 27.79
C ALA A 23 -2.31 -19.96 28.97
N ASP A 24 -1.01 -20.17 28.76
CA ASP A 24 -0.07 -20.64 29.78
C ASP A 24 0.42 -19.53 30.73
N GLY A 25 -0.01 -18.28 30.52
CA GLY A 25 0.38 -17.12 31.32
C GLY A 25 1.84 -16.67 31.08
N GLU A 26 2.44 -17.08 29.97
CA GLU A 26 3.79 -16.66 29.59
C GLU A 26 3.79 -15.22 29.07
N GLU A 27 4.76 -14.43 29.54
CA GLU A 27 4.96 -13.05 29.07
C GLU A 27 5.34 -13.02 27.58
N GLN A 28 4.70 -12.12 26.84
CA GLN A 28 5.01 -11.85 25.44
C GLN A 28 5.26 -10.36 25.30
N LEU A 29 6.43 -10.00 24.73
CA LEU A 29 6.83 -8.61 24.56
C LEU A 29 6.72 -8.21 23.08
N PRO A 30 6.41 -6.94 22.80
CA PRO A 30 6.55 -6.42 21.45
C PRO A 30 8.00 -6.57 20.97
N HIS A 31 8.16 -6.70 19.66
CA HIS A 31 9.48 -6.72 19.05
C HIS A 31 10.03 -5.30 18.89
N ASP A 32 11.36 -5.20 18.90
CA ASP A 32 12.14 -3.99 18.63
C ASP A 32 12.32 -3.71 17.12
N SER A 33 11.79 -4.60 16.28
CA SER A 33 11.71 -4.46 14.82
C SER A 33 10.46 -5.17 14.34
N VAL A 34 9.45 -4.39 13.94
CA VAL A 34 8.15 -4.84 13.43
C VAL A 34 7.83 -4.06 12.15
N LEU A 35 7.11 -4.68 11.21
CA LEU A 35 6.65 -3.97 10.02
C LEU A 35 5.57 -2.95 10.38
N LEU A 36 5.66 -1.73 9.83
CA LEU A 36 4.72 -0.66 10.11
C LEU A 36 3.26 -1.07 9.83
N ALA A 37 3.02 -1.77 8.71
CA ALA A 37 1.69 -2.27 8.36
C ALA A 37 1.12 -3.22 9.43
N GLU A 38 1.94 -4.13 9.98
CA GLU A 38 1.50 -5.03 11.04
C GLU A 38 1.15 -4.29 12.34
N ALA A 39 1.87 -3.21 12.63
CA ALA A 39 1.64 -2.39 13.80
C ALA A 39 0.32 -1.58 13.69
N ALA A 40 0.03 -1.05 12.50
CA ALA A 40 -0.96 0.02 12.33
C ALA A 40 -2.24 -0.38 11.58
N SER A 41 -2.32 -1.58 11.01
CA SER A 41 -3.44 -2.01 10.16
C SER A 41 -4.47 -2.88 10.86
N ALA A 42 -4.87 -2.44 12.06
CA ALA A 42 -6.01 -3.01 12.79
C ALA A 42 -7.02 -1.94 13.24
N SER A 43 -6.78 -0.66 12.94
CA SER A 43 -7.57 0.44 13.49
C SER A 43 -9.00 0.48 12.98
N VAL A 44 -9.23 0.16 11.72
CA VAL A 44 -10.58 0.08 11.15
C VAL A 44 -11.40 -1.01 11.85
N GLU A 45 -10.84 -2.21 11.98
CA GLU A 45 -11.51 -3.38 12.53
C GLU A 45 -11.79 -3.22 14.02
N PHE A 46 -10.78 -2.82 14.81
CA PHE A 46 -10.91 -2.67 16.25
C PHE A 46 -11.82 -1.51 16.64
N THR A 47 -11.75 -0.41 15.88
CA THR A 47 -12.68 0.71 16.07
C THR A 47 -14.10 0.29 15.74
N ARG A 48 -14.31 -0.39 14.60
CA ARG A 48 -15.64 -0.86 14.21
C ARG A 48 -16.19 -1.86 15.23
N LEU A 49 -15.36 -2.77 15.75
CA LEU A 49 -15.74 -3.71 16.78
C LEU A 49 -16.23 -3.00 18.05
N SER A 50 -15.56 -1.92 18.46
CA SER A 50 -16.00 -1.09 19.60
C SER A 50 -17.34 -0.41 19.31
N GLN A 51 -17.52 0.15 18.11
CA GLN A 51 -18.78 0.79 17.71
C GLN A 51 -19.97 -0.17 17.75
N VAL A 52 -19.79 -1.42 17.32
CA VAL A 52 -20.91 -2.40 17.26
C VAL A 52 -21.18 -3.11 18.58
N THR A 53 -20.16 -3.27 19.45
CA THR A 53 -20.31 -3.98 20.73
C THR A 53 -20.52 -3.05 21.93
N GLY A 54 -20.13 -1.79 21.83
CA GLY A 54 -20.03 -0.86 22.96
C GLY A 54 -18.81 -1.10 23.87
N ASP A 55 -17.98 -2.10 23.59
CA ASP A 55 -16.77 -2.38 24.36
C ASP A 55 -15.59 -1.58 23.82
N MET A 56 -15.24 -0.50 24.52
CA MET A 56 -14.21 0.45 24.09
C MET A 56 -12.78 -0.06 24.21
N ARG A 57 -12.54 -1.24 24.78
CA ARG A 57 -11.18 -1.77 24.94
C ARG A 57 -10.47 -1.95 23.59
N TYR A 58 -11.18 -2.33 22.53
CA TYR A 58 -10.58 -2.50 21.21
C TYR A 58 -10.13 -1.16 20.61
N PHE A 59 -10.96 -0.12 20.71
CA PHE A 59 -10.61 1.22 20.28
C PHE A 59 -9.43 1.78 21.09
N ASP A 60 -9.50 1.66 22.41
CA ASP A 60 -8.43 2.09 23.32
C ASP A 60 -7.09 1.40 23.01
N ALA A 61 -7.11 0.12 22.65
CA ALA A 61 -5.89 -0.60 22.24
C ALA A 61 -5.21 -0.01 21.02
N ILE A 62 -5.97 0.29 19.96
CA ILE A 62 -5.37 0.78 18.73
C ILE A 62 -5.03 2.27 18.80
N THR A 63 -5.79 3.06 19.55
CA THR A 63 -5.51 4.49 19.77
C THR A 63 -4.13 4.70 20.37
N ARG A 64 -3.64 3.81 21.25
CA ARG A 64 -2.27 3.90 21.78
C ARG A 64 -1.19 3.76 20.72
N VAL A 65 -1.40 2.92 19.71
CA VAL A 65 -0.48 2.81 18.56
C VAL A 65 -0.56 4.10 17.75
N THR A 66 -1.77 4.60 17.51
CA THR A 66 -2.02 5.88 16.82
C THR A 66 -1.36 7.08 17.52
N ASP A 67 -1.33 7.10 18.85
CA ASP A 67 -0.68 8.15 19.64
C ASP A 67 0.82 8.24 19.31
N ILE A 68 1.52 7.11 19.27
CA ILE A 68 2.97 7.07 18.96
C ILE A 68 3.20 7.49 17.51
N LEU A 69 2.34 7.04 16.58
CA LEU A 69 2.39 7.44 15.17
C LEU A 69 2.30 8.97 15.02
N ASP A 70 1.26 9.61 15.58
CA ASP A 70 1.07 11.06 15.50
C ASP A 70 2.21 11.85 16.19
N GLN A 71 2.67 11.39 17.36
CA GLN A 71 3.73 12.07 18.11
C GLN A 71 5.09 12.05 17.39
N GLN A 72 5.44 10.96 16.70
CA GLN A 72 6.76 10.79 16.11
C GLN A 72 6.83 11.02 14.60
N GLN A 73 5.69 11.21 13.91
CA GLN A 73 5.66 11.39 12.46
C GLN A 73 6.60 12.49 11.94
N GLY A 74 6.72 13.60 12.68
CA GLY A 74 7.62 14.71 12.33
C GLY A 74 9.08 14.53 12.76
N LEU A 75 9.41 13.45 13.47
CA LEU A 75 10.74 13.18 14.06
C LEU A 75 11.51 12.09 13.31
N THR A 76 10.89 11.45 12.32
CA THR A 76 11.53 10.40 11.51
C THR A 76 12.59 10.99 10.58
N ARG A 77 13.42 10.13 9.98
CA ARG A 77 14.42 10.55 8.99
C ARG A 77 13.82 11.13 7.70
N LEU A 78 12.51 10.93 7.49
CA LEU A 78 11.75 11.54 6.40
C LEU A 78 10.46 12.16 6.97
N PRO A 79 10.51 13.38 7.55
CA PRO A 79 9.40 13.97 8.28
C PRO A 79 8.09 13.96 7.50
N GLY A 80 7.04 13.42 8.13
CA GLY A 80 5.74 13.16 7.51
C GLY A 80 5.50 11.68 7.22
N MET A 81 6.54 10.87 7.00
CA MET A 81 6.41 9.43 6.79
C MET A 81 7.01 8.64 7.95
N TRP A 82 6.48 7.44 8.19
CA TRP A 82 7.09 6.44 9.07
C TRP A 82 7.87 5.41 8.24
N PRO A 83 9.00 4.91 8.76
CA PRO A 83 9.77 3.89 8.06
C PRO A 83 9.04 2.54 8.05
N ILE A 84 9.48 1.64 7.18
CA ILE A 84 8.91 0.30 7.07
C ILE A 84 9.11 -0.54 8.35
N SER A 85 10.19 -0.30 9.09
CA SER A 85 10.49 -0.98 10.34
C SER A 85 10.39 -0.06 11.55
N VAL A 86 9.69 -0.51 12.58
CA VAL A 86 9.40 0.26 13.79
C VAL A 86 9.70 -0.55 15.07
N ASP A 87 10.12 0.13 16.13
CA ASP A 87 10.39 -0.47 17.44
C ASP A 87 9.18 -0.24 18.35
N LEU A 88 8.35 -1.27 18.52
CA LEU A 88 7.19 -1.21 19.41
C LEU A 88 7.52 -1.58 20.85
N ARG A 89 8.71 -2.13 21.13
CA ARG A 89 9.14 -2.43 22.50
C ARG A 89 9.51 -1.16 23.25
N ASN A 90 10.32 -0.33 22.60
CA ASN A 90 10.81 0.94 23.15
C ASN A 90 10.00 2.14 22.65
N GLY A 91 9.06 1.93 21.72
CA GLY A 91 8.23 2.99 21.15
C GLY A 91 9.05 3.98 20.33
N ASN A 92 9.96 3.49 19.48
CA ASN A 92 10.83 4.31 18.64
C ASN A 92 10.55 4.05 17.15
N LEU A 93 9.94 5.02 16.48
CA LEU A 93 9.61 4.96 15.05
C LEU A 93 10.64 5.71 14.17
N THR A 94 11.78 6.14 14.74
CA THR A 94 12.68 7.11 14.09
C THR A 94 13.99 6.50 13.58
N PHE A 95 14.25 5.23 13.85
CA PHE A 95 15.58 4.65 13.66
C PHE A 95 15.89 4.23 12.22
N ASP A 96 14.89 3.80 11.45
CA ASP A 96 15.07 3.24 10.10
C ASP A 96 15.01 4.33 9.01
N GLY A 97 15.70 4.08 7.89
CA GLY A 97 15.88 4.98 6.76
C GLY A 97 15.12 4.56 5.49
N PHE A 98 14.34 3.47 5.55
CA PHE A 98 13.56 2.97 4.42
C PHE A 98 12.08 3.35 4.59
N PHE A 99 11.59 4.21 3.69
CA PHE A 99 10.22 4.70 3.62
C PHE A 99 9.57 4.29 2.30
N GLY A 100 8.28 3.98 2.30
CA GLY A 100 7.55 3.67 1.08
C GLY A 100 6.06 3.51 1.36
N LEU A 101 5.28 3.49 0.29
CA LEU A 101 3.85 3.15 0.35
C LEU A 101 3.60 1.69 -0.04
N GLY A 102 4.62 0.94 -0.45
CA GLY A 102 4.49 -0.46 -0.87
C GLY A 102 4.50 -1.44 0.30
N ALA A 103 4.95 -2.66 0.03
CA ALA A 103 4.98 -3.73 1.01
C ALA A 103 5.58 -3.27 2.35
N MET A 104 4.99 -3.77 3.43
CA MET A 104 5.40 -3.57 4.82
C MET A 104 4.96 -2.23 5.46
N ALA A 105 4.44 -1.28 4.68
CA ALA A 105 3.99 0.03 5.19
C ALA A 105 2.64 0.50 4.60
N ASP A 106 2.30 0.03 3.41
CA ASP A 106 1.01 0.17 2.72
C ASP A 106 -0.21 0.52 3.58
N SER A 107 -0.75 -0.47 4.29
CA SER A 107 -2.05 -0.39 4.94
C SER A 107 -2.03 0.49 6.20
N ALA A 108 -0.86 0.89 6.69
CA ALA A 108 -0.74 1.89 7.75
C ALA A 108 -1.19 3.26 7.25
N TYR A 109 -0.79 3.63 6.02
CA TYR A 109 -1.21 4.88 5.38
C TYR A 109 -2.65 4.79 4.86
N GLU A 110 -3.01 3.63 4.30
CA GLU A 110 -4.35 3.36 3.78
C GLU A 110 -5.45 3.56 4.82
N TYR A 111 -5.16 3.18 6.07
CA TYR A 111 -6.12 3.25 7.16
C TYR A 111 -6.38 4.68 7.63
N LEU A 112 -5.51 5.65 7.34
CA LEU A 112 -5.71 7.04 7.77
C LEU A 112 -7.00 7.67 7.18
N PRO A 113 -7.19 7.74 5.84
CA PRO A 113 -8.43 8.28 5.27
C PRO A 113 -9.64 7.38 5.55
N LYS A 114 -9.45 6.05 5.62
CA LYS A 114 -10.52 5.11 5.96
C LYS A 114 -11.02 5.31 7.40
N MET A 115 -10.12 5.57 8.35
CA MET A 115 -10.46 5.90 9.74
C MET A 115 -11.18 7.24 9.85
N TYR A 116 -10.72 8.26 9.12
CA TYR A 116 -11.46 9.53 9.03
C TYR A 116 -12.91 9.29 8.60
N GLN A 117 -13.11 8.49 7.55
CA GLN A 117 -14.44 8.16 7.05
C GLN A 117 -15.27 7.32 8.04
N LEU A 118 -14.67 6.31 8.68
CA LEU A 118 -15.33 5.46 9.68
C LEU A 118 -15.82 6.26 10.90
N LEU A 119 -15.08 7.31 11.26
CA LEU A 119 -15.41 8.24 12.34
C LEU A 119 -16.33 9.37 11.88
N ASN A 120 -16.96 9.25 10.71
CA ASN A 120 -17.85 10.24 10.09
C ASN A 120 -17.21 11.62 9.87
N GLY A 121 -15.88 11.68 9.82
CA GLY A 121 -15.12 12.91 9.58
C GLY A 121 -15.23 13.97 10.68
N ASP A 122 -15.73 13.61 11.86
CA ASP A 122 -16.03 14.53 12.95
C ASP A 122 -15.25 14.20 14.23
N GLY A 123 -15.01 15.22 15.04
CA GLY A 123 -14.31 15.12 16.32
C GLY A 123 -12.78 15.08 16.23
N PRO A 124 -12.12 15.04 17.40
CA PRO A 124 -10.67 15.16 17.51
C PRO A 124 -9.92 13.97 16.89
N GLU A 125 -10.45 12.76 17.02
CA GLU A 125 -9.80 11.55 16.48
C GLU A 125 -9.85 11.52 14.96
N ALA A 126 -11.00 11.82 14.33
CA ALA A 126 -11.06 11.96 12.88
C ALA A 126 -10.08 13.03 12.39
N THR A 127 -10.05 14.19 13.06
CA THR A 127 -9.11 15.28 12.74
C THR A 127 -7.65 14.83 12.83
N ARG A 128 -7.29 14.00 13.81
CA ARG A 128 -5.94 13.43 13.95
C ARG A 128 -5.59 12.55 12.76
N TYR A 129 -6.47 11.64 12.35
CA TYR A 129 -6.25 10.79 11.16
C TYR A 129 -6.07 11.60 9.89
N ARG A 130 -6.88 12.65 9.69
CA ARG A 130 -6.70 13.58 8.56
C ARG A 130 -5.33 14.28 8.61
N LYS A 131 -4.95 14.84 9.77
CA LYS A 131 -3.66 15.52 9.95
C LYS A 131 -2.49 14.59 9.58
N MET A 132 -2.50 13.38 10.11
CA MET A 132 -1.46 12.39 9.80
C MET A 132 -1.44 12.04 8.32
N TYR A 133 -2.61 11.88 7.68
CA TYR A 133 -2.69 11.60 6.25
C TYR A 133 -2.14 12.74 5.40
N ASP A 134 -2.58 13.97 5.64
CA ASP A 134 -2.16 15.15 4.87
C ASP A 134 -0.64 15.34 4.97
N TYR A 135 -0.05 15.13 6.16
CA TYR A 135 1.39 15.21 6.33
C TYR A 135 2.13 14.07 5.59
N ALA A 136 1.65 12.83 5.73
CA ALA A 136 2.24 11.69 5.04
C ALA A 136 2.18 11.82 3.52
N MET A 137 1.04 12.19 2.97
CA MET A 137 0.87 12.27 1.53
C MET A 137 1.64 13.44 0.92
N ALA A 138 1.72 14.59 1.60
CA ALA A 138 2.56 15.71 1.14
C ALA A 138 4.04 15.29 0.97
N THR A 139 4.56 14.50 1.92
CA THR A 139 5.92 13.95 1.85
C THR A 139 6.02 12.84 0.80
N ALA A 140 5.09 11.89 0.78
CA ALA A 140 5.12 10.74 -0.11
C ALA A 140 5.06 11.13 -1.60
N THR A 141 4.19 12.07 -1.98
CA THR A 141 4.06 12.53 -3.37
C THR A 141 5.33 13.20 -3.90
N THR A 142 6.21 13.65 -3.01
CA THR A 142 7.48 14.29 -3.37
C THR A 142 8.63 13.28 -3.41
N HIS A 143 8.66 12.34 -2.47
CA HIS A 143 9.86 11.53 -2.20
C HIS A 143 9.75 10.06 -2.62
N THR A 144 8.54 9.55 -2.88
CA THR A 144 8.27 8.11 -3.08
C THR A 144 7.56 7.81 -4.39
N MET A 145 7.52 8.75 -5.34
CA MET A 145 6.89 8.55 -6.64
C MET A 145 7.73 9.17 -7.74
N PHE A 146 7.62 8.65 -8.96
CA PHE A 146 8.29 9.22 -10.12
C PHE A 146 7.46 9.04 -11.40
N ARG A 147 7.72 9.90 -12.39
CA ARG A 147 7.24 9.70 -13.76
C ARG A 147 8.18 8.72 -14.47
N PRO A 148 7.70 7.59 -15.01
CA PRO A 148 8.54 6.68 -15.78
C PRO A 148 8.82 7.24 -17.18
N MET A 149 9.99 6.91 -17.74
CA MET A 149 10.38 7.21 -19.11
C MET A 149 9.81 6.15 -20.05
N VAL A 150 8.69 6.45 -20.71
CA VAL A 150 7.94 5.53 -21.59
C VAL A 150 7.79 6.08 -23.01
N GLU A 151 7.70 5.19 -24.01
CA GLU A 151 7.69 5.54 -25.45
C GLU A 151 6.52 6.45 -25.85
N ASP A 152 5.33 6.17 -25.33
CA ASP A 152 4.09 6.91 -25.62
C ASP A 152 3.97 8.22 -24.81
N LYS A 153 4.95 8.51 -23.95
CA LYS A 153 4.98 9.65 -23.03
C LYS A 153 3.73 9.74 -22.15
N ALA A 154 3.10 8.61 -21.82
CA ALA A 154 1.88 8.55 -21.01
C ALA A 154 1.99 9.38 -19.72
N ASP A 155 0.90 10.08 -19.37
CA ASP A 155 0.83 10.88 -18.14
C ASP A 155 0.50 10.01 -16.93
N ILE A 156 1.51 9.26 -16.48
CA ILE A 156 1.41 8.26 -15.43
C ILE A 156 2.49 8.46 -14.37
N LEU A 157 2.23 7.95 -13.17
CA LEU A 157 3.19 7.89 -12.07
C LEU A 157 3.37 6.45 -11.59
N ILE A 158 4.59 6.13 -11.18
CA ILE A 158 4.91 4.88 -10.48
C ILE A 158 5.24 5.24 -9.03
N ALA A 159 4.50 4.62 -8.10
CA ALA A 159 4.82 4.67 -6.69
C ALA A 159 5.98 3.72 -6.37
N SER A 160 6.82 4.14 -5.43
CA SER A 160 8.14 3.58 -5.14
C SER A 160 8.48 3.80 -3.66
N ALA A 161 9.76 3.68 -3.32
CA ALA A 161 10.32 3.87 -2.00
C ALA A 161 11.37 5.00 -1.97
N ASN A 162 11.68 5.46 -0.76
CA ASN A 162 12.84 6.27 -0.43
C ASN A 162 13.73 5.49 0.55
N VAL A 163 14.99 5.28 0.19
CA VAL A 163 15.97 4.56 1.01
C VAL A 163 17.13 5.50 1.29
N GLU A 164 17.33 5.83 2.57
CA GLU A 164 18.38 6.72 3.06
C GLU A 164 18.44 8.05 2.27
N GLY A 165 17.26 8.65 2.05
CA GLY A 165 17.09 9.93 1.34
C GLY A 165 16.98 9.80 -0.18
N ASN A 166 17.25 8.62 -0.76
CA ASN A 166 17.26 8.41 -2.20
C ASN A 166 16.00 7.68 -2.67
N ARG A 167 15.29 8.25 -3.65
CA ARG A 167 14.13 7.61 -4.27
C ARG A 167 14.57 6.43 -5.15
N SER A 168 13.92 5.28 -4.98
CA SER A 168 14.10 4.10 -5.82
C SER A 168 13.37 4.22 -7.17
N ASP A 169 13.84 3.51 -8.18
CA ASP A 169 13.22 3.32 -9.48
C ASP A 169 12.36 2.04 -9.56
N LYS A 170 12.17 1.36 -8.43
CA LYS A 170 11.39 0.12 -8.32
C LYS A 170 9.91 0.39 -8.08
N GLY A 171 9.06 -0.28 -8.85
CA GLY A 171 7.64 -0.44 -8.58
C GLY A 171 7.34 -1.82 -8.01
N GLN A 172 6.22 -1.93 -7.30
CA GLN A 172 5.67 -3.20 -6.82
C GLN A 172 4.22 -3.32 -7.28
N HIS A 173 3.72 -4.54 -7.49
CA HIS A 173 2.29 -4.73 -7.69
C HIS A 173 1.51 -4.19 -6.48
N LEU A 174 1.97 -4.56 -5.29
CA LEU A 174 1.31 -4.19 -4.03
C LEU A 174 1.08 -2.68 -3.88
N VAL A 175 2.02 -1.81 -4.28
CA VAL A 175 1.85 -0.35 -4.11
C VAL A 175 0.76 0.24 -5.00
N CYS A 176 0.19 -0.54 -5.93
CA CYS A 176 -0.88 -0.06 -6.79
C CYS A 176 -2.14 0.39 -6.05
N PHE A 177 -2.40 -0.06 -4.81
CA PHE A 177 -3.53 0.43 -3.99
C PHE A 177 -3.42 1.94 -3.70
N ALA A 178 -2.19 2.49 -3.75
CA ALA A 178 -1.92 3.89 -3.42
C ALA A 178 -2.71 4.85 -4.33
N GLY A 179 -3.04 4.44 -5.56
CA GLY A 179 -3.90 5.21 -6.46
C GLY A 179 -5.30 5.45 -5.88
N GLY A 180 -5.94 4.38 -5.41
CA GLY A 180 -7.25 4.39 -4.75
C GLY A 180 -7.21 5.12 -3.41
N MET A 181 -6.17 4.90 -2.59
CA MET A 181 -5.95 5.62 -1.34
C MET A 181 -5.85 7.14 -1.56
N LEU A 182 -5.01 7.59 -2.49
CA LEU A 182 -4.82 9.01 -2.82
C LEU A 182 -6.11 9.64 -3.34
N ALA A 183 -6.85 8.93 -4.20
CA ALA A 183 -8.12 9.39 -4.74
C ALA A 183 -9.20 9.49 -3.64
N LEU A 184 -9.29 8.50 -2.74
CA LEU A 184 -10.20 8.52 -1.61
C LEU A 184 -9.92 9.70 -0.69
N GLY A 185 -8.66 9.89 -0.26
CA GLY A 185 -8.27 11.02 0.57
C GLY A 185 -8.48 12.37 -0.14
N GLY A 186 -8.14 12.46 -1.43
CA GLY A 186 -8.41 13.65 -2.25
C GLY A 186 -9.90 14.00 -2.29
N ARG A 187 -10.78 12.99 -2.42
CA ARG A 187 -12.23 13.20 -2.43
C ARG A 187 -12.80 13.56 -1.06
N LEU A 188 -12.34 12.91 0.01
CA LEU A 188 -12.78 13.15 1.40
C LEU A 188 -12.35 14.55 1.90
N PHE A 189 -11.14 14.98 1.56
CA PHE A 189 -10.57 16.22 2.07
C PHE A 189 -10.66 17.41 1.11
N GLY A 190 -11.21 17.21 -0.09
CA GLY A 190 -11.32 18.24 -1.12
C GLY A 190 -9.97 18.65 -1.72
N ASN A 191 -8.99 17.74 -1.72
CA ASN A 191 -7.65 17.98 -2.23
C ASN A 191 -7.52 17.45 -3.67
N THR A 192 -7.59 18.37 -4.64
CA THR A 192 -7.50 18.03 -6.07
C THR A 192 -6.13 17.52 -6.48
N THR A 193 -5.05 17.92 -5.78
CA THR A 193 -3.70 17.40 -6.04
C THR A 193 -3.64 15.92 -5.74
N TYR A 194 -4.15 15.46 -4.59
CA TYR A 194 -4.17 14.03 -4.28
C TYR A 194 -5.08 13.24 -5.22
N MET A 195 -6.18 13.84 -5.68
CA MET A 195 -7.00 13.21 -6.73
C MET A 195 -6.22 13.04 -8.05
N ASP A 196 -5.44 14.04 -8.46
CA ASP A 196 -4.61 13.97 -9.67
C ASP A 196 -3.51 12.90 -9.55
N PHE A 197 -2.79 12.89 -8.42
CA PHE A 197 -1.82 11.83 -8.12
C PHE A 197 -2.47 10.45 -8.09
N GLY A 198 -3.63 10.31 -7.45
CA GLY A 198 -4.37 9.06 -7.39
C GLY A 198 -4.74 8.53 -8.78
N ARG A 199 -5.17 9.41 -9.69
CA ARG A 199 -5.42 9.07 -11.09
C ARG A 199 -4.15 8.61 -11.79
N LYS A 200 -3.06 9.37 -11.72
CA LYS A 200 -1.82 9.07 -12.43
C LYS A 200 -1.15 7.78 -11.93
N VAL A 201 -1.24 7.48 -10.64
CA VAL A 201 -0.77 6.20 -10.08
C VAL A 201 -1.66 5.05 -10.54
N THR A 202 -2.99 5.23 -10.55
CA THR A 202 -3.93 4.21 -11.07
C THR A 202 -3.70 3.93 -12.55
N ASP A 203 -3.58 4.99 -13.35
CA ASP A 203 -3.32 4.90 -14.78
C ASP A 203 -1.92 4.29 -15.03
N GLY A 204 -0.93 4.55 -14.18
CA GLY A 204 0.38 3.91 -14.22
C GLY A 204 0.34 2.41 -13.98
N CYS A 205 -0.41 1.95 -12.98
CA CYS A 205 -0.63 0.52 -12.75
C CYS A 205 -1.40 -0.15 -13.88
N ALA A 206 -2.44 0.50 -14.42
CA ALA A 206 -3.15 -0.01 -15.59
C ALA A 206 -2.24 -0.08 -16.83
N TRP A 207 -1.36 0.91 -16.99
CA TRP A 207 -0.38 0.96 -18.08
C TRP A 207 0.62 -0.21 -17.98
N THR A 208 1.18 -0.47 -16.80
CA THR A 208 2.13 -1.60 -16.64
C THR A 208 1.47 -2.96 -16.87
N TYR A 209 0.19 -3.12 -16.49
CA TYR A 209 -0.61 -4.29 -16.86
C TYR A 209 -0.72 -4.43 -18.39
N LYS A 210 -1.18 -3.38 -19.07
CA LYS A 210 -1.45 -3.37 -20.51
C LYS A 210 -0.22 -3.70 -21.35
N TYR A 211 0.94 -3.21 -20.96
CA TYR A 211 2.18 -3.37 -21.72
C TYR A 211 3.05 -4.56 -21.26
N SER A 212 2.60 -5.33 -20.26
CA SER A 212 3.25 -6.58 -19.85
C SER A 212 2.88 -7.74 -20.81
N PRO A 213 3.78 -8.71 -21.08
CA PRO A 213 3.56 -9.77 -22.08
C PRO A 213 2.24 -10.56 -21.96
N ASN A 214 1.79 -10.85 -20.73
CA ASN A 214 0.54 -11.58 -20.48
C ASN A 214 -0.60 -10.67 -20.03
N GLY A 215 -0.49 -9.35 -20.18
CA GLY A 215 -1.49 -8.40 -19.68
C GLY A 215 -1.57 -8.37 -18.15
N ILE A 216 -0.51 -8.79 -17.45
CA ILE A 216 -0.42 -8.87 -15.98
C ILE A 216 0.95 -8.33 -15.56
N VAL A 217 0.98 -7.35 -14.66
CA VAL A 217 2.23 -6.78 -14.16
C VAL A 217 2.96 -7.77 -13.21
N PRO A 218 4.31 -7.84 -13.25
CA PRO A 218 5.11 -8.58 -12.27
C PRO A 218 5.01 -7.99 -10.85
N GLU A 219 5.26 -8.83 -9.82
CA GLU A 219 5.25 -8.44 -8.40
C GLU A 219 6.24 -7.31 -8.10
N VAL A 220 7.45 -7.35 -8.68
CA VAL A 220 8.47 -6.30 -8.54
C VAL A 220 9.14 -6.03 -9.87
N PHE A 221 9.19 -4.76 -10.27
CA PHE A 221 9.81 -4.31 -11.51
C PHE A 221 10.56 -2.99 -11.30
N SER A 222 11.45 -2.66 -12.24
CA SER A 222 12.10 -1.35 -12.30
C SER A 222 11.71 -0.62 -13.57
N MET A 223 11.55 0.70 -13.49
CA MET A 223 11.37 1.57 -14.65
C MET A 223 12.26 2.80 -14.50
N THR A 224 12.95 3.18 -15.57
CA THR A 224 13.82 4.36 -15.54
C THR A 224 12.99 5.63 -15.33
N PRO A 225 13.30 6.45 -14.32
CA PRO A 225 12.56 7.69 -14.07
C PRO A 225 12.94 8.80 -15.05
N CYS A 226 11.98 9.64 -15.42
CA CYS A 226 12.27 10.93 -16.01
C CYS A 226 12.98 11.84 -14.99
N PRO A 227 13.83 12.79 -15.43
CA PRO A 227 14.53 13.71 -14.53
C PRO A 227 13.59 14.64 -13.74
N THR A 228 12.41 14.92 -14.30
CA THR A 228 11.37 15.76 -13.70
C THR A 228 10.01 15.07 -13.85
N TRP A 229 8.94 15.74 -13.38
CA TRP A 229 7.56 15.30 -13.58
C TRP A 229 7.04 15.52 -15.01
N GLU A 230 7.84 16.16 -15.87
CA GLU A 230 7.49 16.39 -17.27
C GLU A 230 7.84 15.16 -18.13
N PRO A 231 7.13 14.94 -19.25
CA PRO A 231 7.48 13.88 -20.18
C PRO A 231 8.91 14.06 -20.72
N CYS A 232 9.66 12.96 -20.76
CA CYS A 232 11.00 12.92 -21.32
C CYS A 232 11.07 11.99 -22.53
N ASP A 233 12.07 12.16 -23.39
CA ASP A 233 12.26 11.28 -24.54
C ASP A 233 12.70 9.90 -24.08
N TYR A 234 12.06 8.87 -24.63
CA TYR A 234 12.41 7.49 -24.34
C TYR A 234 13.84 7.18 -24.78
N LYS A 235 14.57 6.48 -23.91
CA LYS A 235 15.89 5.93 -24.21
C LYS A 235 15.82 4.42 -24.05
N PRO A 236 16.23 3.64 -25.07
CA PRO A 236 16.24 2.19 -24.99
C PRO A 236 16.96 1.69 -23.73
N GLN A 237 16.32 0.75 -23.04
CA GLN A 237 16.86 0.10 -21.85
C GLN A 237 17.29 -1.34 -22.19
N SER A 238 18.20 -1.90 -21.39
CA SER A 238 18.64 -3.29 -21.55
C SER A 238 17.65 -4.33 -21.03
N GLY A 239 16.69 -3.91 -20.20
CA GLY A 239 15.68 -4.77 -19.59
C GLY A 239 14.55 -5.20 -20.51
N PRO A 240 13.64 -6.07 -20.03
CA PRO A 240 12.48 -6.50 -20.79
C PRO A 240 11.48 -5.36 -20.92
N HIS A 241 11.33 -4.83 -22.13
CA HIS A 241 10.38 -3.75 -22.42
C HIS A 241 8.97 -4.07 -21.87
N PRO A 242 8.29 -3.14 -21.18
CA PRO A 242 8.66 -1.73 -20.94
C PRO A 242 9.55 -1.48 -19.70
N PHE A 243 9.94 -2.54 -19.00
CA PHE A 243 10.70 -2.47 -17.74
C PHE A 243 12.20 -2.40 -18.00
N SER A 244 12.94 -1.75 -17.09
CA SER A 244 14.41 -1.75 -17.10
C SER A 244 14.99 -2.99 -16.41
N ASP A 245 14.23 -3.63 -15.52
CA ASP A 245 14.58 -4.86 -14.81
C ASP A 245 13.32 -5.50 -14.19
N ILE A 246 13.36 -6.82 -13.97
CA ILE A 246 12.30 -7.57 -13.27
C ILE A 246 12.90 -8.18 -12.01
N GLY A 247 12.50 -7.65 -10.86
CA GLY A 247 12.96 -8.15 -9.57
C GLY A 247 12.22 -9.42 -9.13
N ASP A 248 10.93 -9.53 -9.48
CA ASP A 248 10.09 -10.68 -9.17
C ASP A 248 8.95 -10.78 -10.20
N GLY A 249 8.99 -11.80 -11.04
CA GLY A 249 8.01 -12.01 -12.10
C GLY A 249 6.69 -12.64 -11.64
N ARG A 250 6.57 -13.03 -10.36
CA ARG A 250 5.39 -13.76 -9.88
C ARG A 250 4.13 -12.90 -9.95
N TYR A 251 2.98 -13.56 -10.04
CA TYR A 251 1.67 -12.94 -9.82
C TYR A 251 0.80 -13.87 -8.97
N ILE A 252 0.46 -13.44 -7.77
CA ILE A 252 -0.26 -14.27 -6.78
C ILE A 252 -1.74 -13.90 -6.66
N LEU A 253 -2.36 -13.49 -7.77
CA LEU A 253 -3.79 -13.11 -7.85
C LEU A 253 -4.14 -11.83 -7.08
N ARG A 254 -3.16 -10.94 -6.84
CA ARG A 254 -3.40 -9.78 -5.98
C ARG A 254 -4.35 -8.72 -6.59
N PRO A 255 -5.12 -7.99 -5.75
CA PRO A 255 -6.19 -7.09 -6.21
C PRO A 255 -5.83 -5.60 -6.29
N GLU A 256 -4.65 -5.16 -5.89
CA GLU A 256 -4.37 -3.74 -5.56
C GLU A 256 -4.52 -2.81 -6.78
N ALA A 257 -4.13 -3.27 -7.97
CA ALA A 257 -4.32 -2.49 -9.20
C ALA A 257 -5.80 -2.34 -9.59
N ILE A 258 -6.60 -3.42 -9.50
CA ILE A 258 -8.03 -3.36 -9.82
C ILE A 258 -8.82 -2.60 -8.75
N GLU A 259 -8.37 -2.63 -7.49
CA GLU A 259 -8.90 -1.79 -6.41
C GLU A 259 -8.80 -0.30 -6.74
N SER A 260 -7.62 0.18 -7.15
CA SER A 260 -7.43 1.58 -7.54
C SER A 260 -8.30 1.97 -8.73
N VAL A 261 -8.39 1.11 -9.75
CA VAL A 261 -9.30 1.30 -10.90
C VAL A 261 -10.75 1.44 -10.44
N PHE A 262 -11.18 0.60 -9.50
CA PHE A 262 -12.51 0.69 -8.89
C PHE A 262 -12.73 2.04 -8.18
N TYR A 263 -11.81 2.48 -7.32
CA TYR A 263 -11.96 3.77 -6.62
C TYR A 263 -12.07 4.94 -7.58
N ILE A 264 -11.21 5.01 -8.60
CA ILE A 264 -11.28 6.10 -9.58
C ILE A 264 -12.62 6.06 -10.32
N TYR A 265 -13.07 4.90 -10.80
CA TYR A 265 -14.39 4.79 -11.42
C TYR A 265 -15.51 5.30 -10.51
N ARG A 266 -15.53 4.86 -9.25
CA ARG A 266 -16.59 5.23 -8.30
C ARG A 266 -16.59 6.72 -7.95
N ILE A 267 -15.43 7.36 -7.92
CA ILE A 267 -15.30 8.78 -7.62
C ILE A 267 -15.69 9.65 -8.82
N THR A 268 -15.38 9.21 -10.04
CA THR A 268 -15.39 10.08 -11.24
C THR A 268 -16.52 9.75 -12.21
N GLY A 269 -16.99 8.51 -12.23
CA GLY A 269 -17.98 8.00 -13.18
C GLY A 269 -17.42 7.76 -14.60
N GLU A 270 -16.11 7.89 -14.81
CA GLU A 270 -15.50 7.70 -16.13
C GLU A 270 -15.49 6.23 -16.54
N ARG A 271 -16.25 5.88 -17.59
CA ARG A 271 -16.45 4.49 -18.03
C ARG A 271 -15.17 3.79 -18.49
N LYS A 272 -14.14 4.53 -18.94
CA LYS A 272 -12.85 3.94 -19.37
C LYS A 272 -12.23 3.04 -18.29
N TYR A 273 -12.47 3.32 -17.01
CA TYR A 273 -11.95 2.50 -15.91
C TYR A 273 -12.67 1.14 -15.81
N GLN A 274 -13.92 1.05 -16.26
CA GLN A 274 -14.60 -0.25 -16.37
C GLN A 274 -14.01 -1.09 -17.50
N ASP A 275 -13.68 -0.46 -18.63
CA ASP A 275 -13.04 -1.13 -19.76
C ASP A 275 -11.64 -1.64 -19.36
N ILE A 276 -10.85 -0.81 -18.68
CA ILE A 276 -9.55 -1.19 -18.10
C ILE A 276 -9.71 -2.39 -17.14
N ALA A 277 -10.66 -2.32 -16.20
CA ALA A 277 -10.90 -3.42 -15.26
C ALA A 277 -11.29 -4.72 -15.98
N TRP A 278 -12.06 -4.62 -17.06
CA TRP A 278 -12.47 -5.76 -17.88
C TRP A 278 -11.28 -6.37 -18.63
N GLU A 279 -10.43 -5.55 -19.25
CA GLU A 279 -9.20 -6.01 -19.92
C GLU A 279 -8.28 -6.74 -18.93
N MET A 280 -8.07 -6.16 -17.73
CA MET A 280 -7.29 -6.80 -16.66
C MET A 280 -7.89 -8.15 -16.26
N PHE A 281 -9.20 -8.22 -16.03
CA PHE A 281 -9.89 -9.47 -15.67
C PHE A 281 -9.71 -10.54 -16.75
N GLN A 282 -9.89 -10.19 -18.02
CA GLN A 282 -9.74 -11.12 -19.13
C GLN A 282 -8.32 -11.68 -19.23
N ALA A 283 -7.30 -10.84 -19.05
CA ALA A 283 -5.90 -11.26 -19.05
C ALA A 283 -5.56 -12.19 -17.87
N ILE A 284 -6.07 -11.86 -16.68
CA ILE A 284 -5.92 -12.68 -15.47
C ILE A 284 -6.59 -14.04 -15.67
N ASP A 285 -7.86 -14.09 -16.07
CA ASP A 285 -8.58 -15.35 -16.28
C ASP A 285 -7.88 -16.20 -17.35
N ALA A 286 -7.49 -15.60 -18.49
CA ALA A 286 -6.79 -16.32 -19.56
C ALA A 286 -5.47 -16.97 -19.09
N SER A 287 -4.73 -16.31 -18.20
CA SER A 287 -3.42 -16.81 -17.73
C SER A 287 -3.52 -17.73 -16.52
N THR A 288 -4.50 -17.53 -15.64
CA THR A 288 -4.56 -18.18 -14.31
C THR A 288 -5.56 -19.32 -14.24
N ARG A 289 -6.54 -19.39 -15.15
CA ARG A 289 -7.61 -20.41 -15.14
C ARG A 289 -7.07 -21.84 -15.13
N THR A 290 -7.67 -22.68 -14.28
CA THR A 290 -7.48 -24.12 -14.23
C THR A 290 -8.81 -24.83 -14.47
N ASP A 291 -8.82 -26.16 -14.45
CA ASP A 291 -10.05 -26.94 -14.53
C ASP A 291 -11.01 -26.70 -13.35
N LEU A 292 -10.47 -26.21 -12.22
CA LEU A 292 -11.21 -26.04 -10.97
C LEU A 292 -11.46 -24.56 -10.61
N ALA A 293 -10.46 -23.69 -10.83
CA ALA A 293 -10.47 -22.30 -10.36
C ALA A 293 -9.39 -21.46 -11.08
N ASN A 294 -8.60 -20.70 -10.32
CA ASN A 294 -7.43 -19.94 -10.80
C ASN A 294 -6.19 -20.28 -9.96
N ALA A 295 -5.02 -20.04 -10.51
CA ALA A 295 -3.74 -20.33 -9.87
C ALA A 295 -2.77 -19.15 -9.99
N ALA A 296 -1.97 -18.93 -8.95
CA ALA A 296 -0.84 -18.01 -9.00
C ALA A 296 0.15 -18.40 -10.11
N LEU A 297 0.88 -17.42 -10.64
CA LEU A 297 1.84 -17.57 -11.74
C LEU A 297 3.26 -17.39 -11.23
N SER A 298 4.18 -18.22 -11.72
CA SER A 298 5.60 -18.15 -11.34
C SER A 298 6.35 -17.01 -12.01
N ASP A 299 5.99 -16.68 -13.26
CA ASP A 299 6.61 -15.60 -14.02
C ASP A 299 5.68 -15.10 -15.14
N VAL A 300 5.09 -13.93 -14.96
CA VAL A 300 4.21 -13.28 -15.94
C VAL A 300 4.94 -12.73 -17.16
N MET A 301 6.27 -12.79 -17.18
CA MET A 301 7.07 -12.40 -18.34
C MET A 301 7.27 -13.56 -19.33
N LYS A 302 6.88 -14.78 -18.96
CA LYS A 302 6.97 -15.99 -19.80
C LYS A 302 5.65 -16.35 -20.44
N SER A 303 5.69 -16.89 -21.66
CA SER A 303 4.49 -17.33 -22.39
C SER A 303 4.65 -18.79 -22.86
N PRO A 304 3.80 -19.73 -22.40
CA PRO A 304 2.81 -19.56 -21.34
C PRO A 304 3.48 -19.42 -19.95
N PRO A 305 2.86 -18.70 -18.99
CA PRO A 305 3.35 -18.66 -17.62
C PRO A 305 3.09 -20.01 -16.93
N GLU A 306 4.05 -20.46 -16.11
CA GLU A 306 3.86 -21.64 -15.26
C GLU A 306 3.00 -21.28 -14.04
N LYS A 307 2.12 -22.20 -13.64
CA LYS A 307 1.18 -22.04 -12.53
C LYS A 307 1.71 -22.69 -11.26
N TYR A 308 1.55 -22.03 -10.12
CA TYR A 308 1.72 -22.63 -8.81
C TYR A 308 0.44 -23.33 -8.35
N ASP A 309 0.59 -24.37 -7.53
CA ASP A 309 -0.54 -24.96 -6.80
C ASP A 309 -0.91 -24.10 -5.59
N SER A 310 -1.32 -22.86 -5.86
CA SER A 310 -1.78 -21.90 -4.86
C SER A 310 -2.86 -20.99 -5.42
N MET A 311 -3.89 -20.78 -4.61
CA MET A 311 -4.93 -19.78 -4.80
C MET A 311 -5.18 -19.12 -3.45
N GLU A 312 -4.62 -17.93 -3.27
CA GLU A 312 -4.74 -17.17 -2.03
C GLU A 312 -6.21 -16.79 -1.75
N SER A 313 -6.55 -16.55 -0.48
CA SER A 313 -7.94 -16.32 -0.07
C SER A 313 -8.52 -14.94 -0.45
N PHE A 314 -7.66 -14.00 -0.86
CA PHE A 314 -8.03 -12.61 -1.14
C PHE A 314 -8.59 -12.42 -2.55
#